data_AF-A0A3D4QKM2-F1
#
_entry.id   AF-A0A3D4QKM2-F1
#
_cell.length_a   1.000
_cell.length_b   1.000
_cell.length_c   1.000
_cell.angle_alpha   90.00
_cell.angle_beta   90.00
_cell.angle_gamma   90.00
#
_symmetry.space_group_name_H-M   'P 1'
#
loop_
_entity.id
_entity.type
_entity.pdbx_description
1 polymer ?
#
loop_
_entity_poly.entity_id
_entity_poly.type
_entity_poly.pdbx_seq_one_letter_code
_entity_poly.pdbx_strand_id
1 'polypeptide(L)'
;MFAYILRRLLLIPPTLLGIMIINFAVVQILPGGPVEQLIAQIAGDDVSSTARVSGDGGSEVMAAKRPAQGSGGDSTVTSKYRGAQGLPPEFIKDLERQFGLDKPAHERFWLMMKRYATFDFGDSYFRDQSVMQLVLDKMPVSISLGLWTTLLVYLISIPLGVAKAVRDGSKFDIWTSGLVIFGNA
;
A
#
# COMPACT_ATOMS: atom_id res chain seq x y z
N MET A 1 -19.83 -32.77 -4.90
CA MET A 1 -18.79 -31.83 -5.41
C MET A 1 -19.35 -30.45 -5.71
N PHE A 2 -20.37 -30.28 -6.58
CA PHE A 2 -20.91 -28.96 -6.94
C PHE A 2 -21.43 -28.13 -5.75
N ALA A 3 -22.20 -28.73 -4.83
CA ALA A 3 -22.68 -28.05 -3.63
C ALA A 3 -21.55 -27.56 -2.70
N TYR A 4 -20.43 -28.28 -2.66
CA TYR A 4 -19.24 -27.88 -1.89
C TYR A 4 -18.53 -26.69 -2.55
N ILE A 5 -18.35 -26.75 -3.88
CA ILE A 5 -17.76 -25.63 -4.66
C ILE A 5 -18.63 -24.38 -4.50
N LEU A 6 -19.95 -24.50 -4.62
CA LEU A 6 -20.88 -23.38 -4.49
C LEU A 6 -20.84 -22.79 -3.08
N ARG A 7 -20.81 -23.63 -2.03
CA ARG A 7 -20.69 -23.17 -0.63
C ARG A 7 -19.37 -22.45 -0.39
N ARG A 8 -18.27 -22.92 -1.00
CA ARG A 8 -16.97 -22.28 -0.91
C ARG A 8 -16.93 -20.96 -1.68
N LEU A 9 -17.52 -20.91 -2.88
CA LEU A 9 -17.61 -19.71 -3.70
C LEU A 9 -18.45 -18.63 -2.99
N LEU A 10 -19.54 -19.02 -2.34
CA LEU A 10 -20.42 -18.12 -1.60
C LEU A 10 -19.79 -17.61 -0.29
N LEU A 11 -18.77 -18.31 0.25
CA LEU A 11 -17.96 -17.86 1.39
C LEU A 11 -16.85 -16.86 1.00
N ILE A 12 -16.53 -16.71 -0.29
CA ILE A 12 -15.49 -15.77 -0.75
C ILE A 12 -15.91 -14.30 -0.53
N PRO A 13 -17.09 -13.82 -0.95
CA PRO A 13 -17.46 -12.42 -0.75
C PRO A 13 -17.49 -11.98 0.73
N PRO A 14 -18.05 -12.76 1.68
CA PRO A 14 -18.03 -12.40 3.10
C PRO A 14 -16.62 -12.31 3.68
N THR A 15 -15.74 -13.26 3.32
CA THR A 15 -14.36 -13.27 3.81
C THR A 15 -13.54 -12.13 3.23
N LEU A 16 -13.69 -11.85 1.93
CA LEU A 16 -13.11 -10.67 1.30
C LEU A 16 -13.60 -9.39 1.95
N LEU A 17 -14.91 -9.23 2.16
CA LEU A 17 -15.48 -8.04 2.78
C LEU A 17 -14.93 -7.86 4.20
N GLY A 18 -14.80 -8.93 4.97
CA GLY A 18 -14.15 -8.90 6.29
C GLY A 18 -12.70 -8.41 6.25
N ILE A 19 -11.88 -8.98 5.36
CA ILE A 19 -10.47 -8.56 5.19
C ILE A 19 -10.39 -7.09 4.71
N MET A 20 -11.28 -6.69 3.81
CA MET A 20 -11.36 -5.34 3.26
C MET A 20 -11.73 -4.29 4.31
N ILE A 21 -12.70 -4.59 5.19
CA ILE A 21 -13.04 -3.73 6.33
C ILE A 21 -11.83 -3.56 7.24
N ILE A 22 -11.16 -4.67 7.58
CA ILE A 22 -9.97 -4.62 8.43
C ILE A 22 -8.88 -3.77 7.78
N ASN A 23 -8.57 -3.99 6.50
CA ASN A 23 -7.58 -3.21 5.77
C ASN A 23 -7.94 -1.72 5.74
N PHE A 24 -9.18 -1.40 5.41
CA PHE A 24 -9.68 -0.03 5.38
C PHE A 24 -9.59 0.65 6.75
N ALA A 25 -9.95 -0.06 7.83
CA ALA A 25 -9.80 0.45 9.20
C ALA A 25 -8.33 0.69 9.56
N VAL A 26 -7.43 -0.22 9.18
CA VAL A 26 -5.98 -0.05 9.39
C VAL A 26 -5.47 1.19 8.66
N VAL A 27 -5.86 1.39 7.39
CA VAL A 27 -5.49 2.58 6.60
C VAL A 27 -6.01 3.88 7.21
N GLN A 28 -7.17 3.87 7.87
CA GLN A 28 -7.69 5.05 8.56
C GLN A 28 -6.97 5.40 9.86
N ILE A 29 -6.37 4.40 10.51
CA ILE A 29 -5.65 4.60 11.78
C ILE A 29 -4.20 5.03 11.54
N LEU A 30 -3.64 4.71 10.38
CA LEU A 30 -2.28 5.11 9.98
C LEU A 30 -2.19 6.64 9.82
N PRO A 31 -1.40 7.35 10.65
CA PRO A 31 -1.16 8.79 10.45
C PRO A 31 -0.25 9.01 9.24
N GLY A 32 -0.53 10.02 8.41
CA GLY A 32 0.22 10.29 7.19
C GLY A 32 -0.47 9.76 5.92
N GLY A 33 -1.71 10.18 5.70
CA GLY A 33 -2.47 9.88 4.50
C GLY A 33 -1.83 10.46 3.23
N PRO A 34 -2.28 10.02 2.04
CA PRO A 34 -1.70 10.45 0.76
C PRO A 34 -1.68 11.97 0.56
N VAL A 35 -2.72 12.66 1.06
CA VAL A 35 -2.82 14.14 1.01
C VAL A 35 -1.79 14.81 1.90
N GLU A 36 -1.56 14.29 3.09
CA GLU A 36 -0.57 14.82 4.03
C GLU A 36 0.86 14.64 3.47
N GLN A 37 1.11 13.53 2.77
CA GLN A 37 2.38 13.29 2.07
C GLN A 37 2.56 14.23 0.88
N LEU A 38 1.50 14.47 0.09
CA LEU A 38 1.54 15.39 -1.05
C LEU A 38 1.76 16.83 -0.58
N ILE A 39 1.06 17.26 0.47
CA ILE A 39 1.24 18.56 1.11
C ILE A 39 2.66 18.68 1.69
N ALA A 40 3.19 17.61 2.31
CA ALA A 40 4.56 17.61 2.82
C ALA A 40 5.61 17.71 1.71
N GLN A 41 5.37 17.08 0.55
CA GLN A 41 6.24 17.17 -0.62
C GLN A 41 6.23 18.58 -1.20
N ILE A 42 5.04 19.17 -1.41
CA ILE A 42 4.88 20.54 -1.93
C ILE A 42 5.45 21.57 -0.95
N ALA A 43 5.12 21.47 0.33
CA ALA A 43 5.65 22.36 1.36
C ALA A 43 7.18 22.24 1.50
N GLY A 44 7.75 21.05 1.26
CA GLY A 44 9.20 20.84 1.19
C GLY A 44 9.85 21.52 -0.01
N ASP A 45 9.21 21.46 -1.18
CA ASP A 45 9.69 22.09 -2.41
C ASP A 45 9.54 23.63 -2.41
N ASP A 46 8.44 24.17 -1.86
CA ASP A 46 8.19 25.63 -1.75
C ASP A 46 9.13 26.31 -0.75
N VAL A 47 9.44 25.65 0.37
CA VAL A 47 10.43 26.16 1.35
C VAL A 47 11.82 26.16 0.72
N SER A 48 12.16 25.17 -0.11
CA SER A 48 13.45 25.10 -0.80
C SER A 48 13.64 26.18 -1.87
N SER A 49 12.56 26.54 -2.57
CA SER A 49 12.59 27.55 -3.63
C SER A 49 12.52 28.97 -3.06
N THR A 50 11.76 29.20 -1.99
CA THR A 50 11.76 30.48 -1.26
C THR A 50 13.12 30.74 -0.61
N ALA A 51 13.74 29.74 0.03
CA ALA A 51 15.08 29.86 0.62
C ALA A 51 16.20 30.08 -0.41
N ARG A 52 16.00 29.65 -1.66
CA ARG A 52 16.96 29.86 -2.76
C ARG A 52 16.77 31.20 -3.46
N VAL A 53 15.55 31.73 -3.52
CA VAL A 53 15.24 33.04 -4.13
C VAL A 53 15.52 34.19 -3.17
N SER A 54 15.34 33.99 -1.86
CA SER A 54 15.51 35.07 -0.88
C SER A 54 16.97 35.47 -0.64
N GLY A 55 17.96 34.69 -1.08
CA GLY A 55 19.36 35.14 -1.16
C GLY A 55 19.97 35.70 0.14
N ASP A 56 19.34 35.47 1.29
CA ASP A 56 19.71 36.10 2.55
C ASP A 56 20.14 35.05 3.56
N GLY A 57 21.45 34.93 3.69
CA GLY A 57 22.09 34.20 4.76
C GLY A 57 22.05 35.03 6.04
N GLY A 58 21.04 34.80 6.87
CA GLY A 58 21.06 35.16 8.29
C GLY A 58 20.12 36.31 8.67
N SER A 59 19.54 36.17 9.87
CA SER A 59 18.49 37.01 10.50
C SER A 59 17.11 36.82 9.85
N GLU A 60 16.04 36.43 10.53
CA GLU A 60 15.54 36.88 11.82
C GLU A 60 14.82 35.72 12.55
N VAL A 61 15.46 35.17 13.58
CA VAL A 61 14.76 34.47 14.66
C VAL A 61 14.42 35.53 15.71
N MET A 62 13.44 36.38 15.45
CA MET A 62 12.92 37.30 16.47
C MET A 62 11.40 37.23 16.54
N ALA A 63 10.97 36.52 17.58
CA ALA A 63 9.88 36.86 18.49
C ALA A 63 8.85 37.88 17.98
N ALA A 64 7.68 37.39 17.61
CA ALA A 64 6.45 38.18 17.63
C ALA A 64 5.44 37.55 18.60
N LYS A 65 5.64 37.85 19.89
CA LYS A 65 4.57 37.83 20.90
C LYS A 65 3.66 39.04 20.61
N ARG A 66 2.39 38.81 20.31
CA ARG A 66 1.32 39.83 20.44
C ARG A 66 0.12 39.24 21.22
N PRO A 67 -0.41 39.94 22.25
CA PRO A 67 -1.53 39.49 23.08
C PRO A 67 -2.91 40.13 22.70
N ALA A 68 -3.96 39.69 23.40
CA ALA A 68 -5.36 40.20 23.52
C ALA A 68 -6.33 39.88 22.35
N GLN A 69 -7.31 38.96 22.49
CA GLN A 69 -8.60 38.97 23.23
C GLN A 69 -9.77 39.62 22.44
N GLY A 70 -10.77 38.80 22.06
CA GLY A 70 -12.07 39.27 21.54
C GLY A 70 -12.95 38.22 20.82
N SER A 71 -13.89 37.61 21.57
CA SER A 71 -15.21 37.09 21.19
C SER A 71 -15.44 36.12 20.00
N GLY A 72 -15.91 34.91 20.35
CA GLY A 72 -17.16 34.33 19.82
C GLY A 72 -17.10 33.52 18.51
N GLY A 73 -17.25 32.20 18.61
CA GLY A 73 -17.59 31.34 17.47
C GLY A 73 -16.84 30.01 17.46
N ASP A 74 -17.54 28.97 17.89
CA ASP A 74 -17.16 27.56 17.87
C ASP A 74 -16.63 27.10 16.50
N SER A 75 -15.40 26.57 16.48
CA SER A 75 -14.86 25.66 15.43
C SER A 75 -13.52 25.08 15.92
N THR A 76 -13.60 24.03 16.72
CA THR A 76 -12.47 23.14 17.01
C THR A 76 -11.99 22.43 15.74
N VAL A 77 -11.11 23.07 14.97
CA VAL A 77 -10.27 22.38 13.98
C VAL A 77 -8.80 22.58 14.37
N THR A 78 -8.39 21.85 15.40
CA THR A 78 -6.97 21.56 15.66
C THR A 78 -6.47 20.50 14.67
N SER A 79 -6.35 20.84 13.38
CA SER A 79 -5.45 20.10 12.48
C SER A 79 -4.14 20.88 12.39
N LYS A 80 -3.24 20.53 13.31
CA LYS A 80 -2.01 21.25 13.62
C LYS A 80 -0.85 20.71 12.78
N TYR A 81 -1.02 20.65 11.46
CA TYR A 81 0.10 20.36 10.54
C TYR A 81 0.80 21.67 10.18
N ARG A 82 2.01 21.86 10.71
CA ARG A 82 2.83 23.08 10.52
C ARG A 82 3.22 23.30 9.03
N GLY A 83 3.26 22.23 8.22
CA GLY A 83 3.56 22.30 6.78
C GLY A 83 2.41 22.79 5.90
N ALA A 84 1.17 22.83 6.40
CA ALA A 84 0.04 23.38 5.66
C ALA A 84 -0.12 24.90 5.85
N GLN A 85 0.70 25.52 6.71
CA GLN A 85 0.68 26.96 6.97
C GLN A 85 1.32 27.71 5.80
N GLY A 86 0.56 27.93 4.72
CA GLY A 86 1.02 28.67 3.54
C GLY A 86 0.25 28.34 2.25
N LEU A 87 -0.46 27.22 2.21
CA LEU A 87 -1.24 26.84 1.03
C LEU A 87 -2.59 27.58 0.98
N PRO A 88 -3.04 28.03 -0.21
CA PRO A 88 -4.34 28.66 -0.36
C PRO A 88 -5.46 27.68 0.01
N PRO A 89 -6.48 28.11 0.78
CA PRO A 89 -7.51 27.22 1.33
C PRO A 89 -8.35 26.54 0.24
N GLU A 90 -8.51 27.16 -0.92
CA GLU A 90 -9.19 26.57 -2.08
C GLU A 90 -8.43 25.35 -2.64
N PHE A 91 -7.09 25.39 -2.64
CA PHE A 91 -6.27 24.29 -3.13
C PHE A 91 -6.32 23.07 -2.20
N ILE A 92 -6.34 23.31 -0.88
CA ILE A 92 -6.51 22.25 0.12
C ILE A 92 -7.85 21.54 -0.10
N LYS A 93 -8.92 22.31 -0.34
CA LYS A 93 -10.27 21.79 -0.57
C LYS A 93 -10.41 21.01 -1.89
N ASP A 94 -9.74 21.46 -2.94
CA ASP A 94 -9.68 20.74 -4.22
C ASP A 94 -8.85 19.45 -4.13
N LEU A 95 -7.82 19.42 -3.27
CA LEU A 95 -7.12 18.19 -2.89
C LEU A 95 -8.05 17.26 -2.11
N GLU A 96 -8.71 17.75 -1.05
CA GLU A 96 -9.64 16.93 -0.25
C GLU A 96 -10.74 16.30 -1.11
N ARG A 97 -11.24 17.03 -2.13
CA ARG A 97 -12.16 16.52 -3.16
C ARG A 97 -11.58 15.42 -4.03
N GLN A 98 -10.40 15.64 -4.59
CA GLN A 98 -9.75 14.66 -5.47
C GLN A 98 -9.42 13.35 -4.74
N PHE A 99 -9.06 13.45 -3.47
CA PHE A 99 -8.76 12.29 -2.62
C PHE A 99 -10.00 11.72 -1.91
N GLY A 100 -11.17 12.36 -2.07
CA GLY A 100 -12.44 11.93 -1.50
C GLY A 100 -12.49 11.97 0.03
N LEU A 101 -11.62 12.78 0.66
CA LEU A 101 -11.56 12.99 2.11
C LEU A 101 -12.71 13.86 2.63
N ASP A 102 -13.43 14.56 1.76
CA ASP A 102 -14.66 15.28 2.12
C ASP A 102 -15.81 14.36 2.55
N LYS A 103 -15.76 13.08 2.17
CA LYS A 103 -16.84 12.13 2.38
C LYS A 103 -16.65 11.33 3.66
N PRO A 104 -17.72 11.01 4.40
CA PRO A 104 -17.62 10.22 5.60
C PRO A 104 -17.05 8.83 5.30
N ALA A 105 -16.40 8.22 6.29
CA ALA A 105 -15.67 6.95 6.16
C ALA A 105 -16.46 5.83 5.46
N HIS A 106 -17.76 5.72 5.72
CA HIS A 106 -18.62 4.70 5.13
C HIS A 106 -18.89 4.92 3.63
N GLU A 107 -19.03 6.17 3.19
CA GLU A 107 -19.19 6.49 1.77
C GLU A 107 -17.92 6.19 0.98
N ARG A 108 -16.75 6.51 1.56
CA ARG A 108 -15.44 6.18 0.97
C ARG A 108 -15.28 4.67 0.80
N PHE A 109 -15.67 3.89 1.82
CA PHE A 109 -15.64 2.43 1.75
C PHE A 109 -16.55 1.89 0.63
N TRP A 110 -17.78 2.40 0.53
CA TRP A 110 -18.71 1.97 -0.51
C TRP A 110 -18.20 2.32 -1.92
N LEU A 111 -17.64 3.52 -2.08
CA LEU A 111 -17.07 3.97 -3.35
C LEU A 111 -15.83 3.14 -3.74
N MET A 112 -14.97 2.83 -2.78
CA MET A 112 -13.83 1.91 -2.97
C MET A 112 -14.32 0.52 -3.39
N MET A 113 -15.31 -0.04 -2.69
CA MET A 113 -15.86 -1.36 -3.01
C MET A 113 -16.48 -1.39 -4.42
N LYS A 114 -17.19 -0.33 -4.82
CA LYS A 114 -17.73 -0.19 -6.18
C LYS A 114 -16.61 -0.17 -7.23
N ARG A 115 -15.56 0.61 -7.00
CA ARG A 115 -14.39 0.71 -7.91
C ARG A 115 -13.67 -0.65 -8.05
N TYR A 116 -13.46 -1.34 -6.94
CA TYR A 116 -12.82 -2.65 -6.95
C TYR A 116 -13.68 -3.70 -7.66
N ALA A 117 -15.01 -3.63 -7.51
CA ALA A 117 -15.93 -4.50 -8.25
C ALA A 117 -15.93 -4.20 -9.76
N THR A 118 -15.64 -2.97 -10.18
CA THR A 118 -15.45 -2.59 -11.60
C THR A 118 -14.03 -2.80 -12.10
N PHE A 119 -13.16 -3.49 -11.34
CA PHE A 119 -11.74 -3.69 -11.66
C PHE A 119 -10.93 -2.39 -11.83
N ASP A 120 -11.41 -1.32 -11.20
CA ASP A 120 -10.72 -0.04 -11.14
C ASP A 120 -10.00 0.07 -9.78
N PHE A 121 -8.69 -0.16 -9.81
CA PHE A 121 -7.83 -0.10 -8.62
C PHE A 121 -7.25 1.31 -8.37
N GLY A 122 -7.53 2.27 -9.25
CA GLY A 122 -6.97 3.61 -9.21
C GLY A 122 -5.53 3.70 -9.69
N ASP A 123 -4.92 4.86 -9.43
CA ASP A 123 -3.59 5.22 -9.88
C ASP A 123 -2.52 5.02 -8.79
N SER A 124 -1.32 4.64 -9.20
CA SER A 124 -0.17 4.46 -8.31
C SER A 124 0.50 5.80 -8.05
N TYR A 125 0.35 6.32 -6.82
CA TYR A 125 1.00 7.57 -6.35
C TYR A 125 2.53 7.61 -6.50
N PHE A 126 3.20 6.46 -6.55
CA PHE A 126 4.65 6.38 -6.68
C PHE A 126 5.17 6.22 -8.11
N ARG A 127 4.28 5.93 -9.07
CA ARG A 127 4.68 5.53 -10.43
C ARG A 127 3.88 6.21 -11.53
N ASP A 128 2.98 7.14 -11.19
CA ASP A 128 2.14 7.90 -12.13
C ASP A 128 1.47 7.04 -13.21
N GLN A 129 1.15 5.79 -12.88
CA GLN A 129 0.52 4.83 -13.78
C GLN A 129 -0.60 4.07 -13.06
N SER A 130 -1.60 3.65 -13.81
CA SER A 130 -2.70 2.86 -13.26
C SER A 130 -2.17 1.59 -12.58
N VAL A 131 -2.74 1.23 -11.44
CA VAL A 131 -2.31 0.03 -10.70
C VAL A 131 -2.52 -1.23 -11.55
N MET A 132 -3.58 -1.26 -12.37
CA MET A 132 -3.83 -2.38 -13.28
C MET A 132 -2.71 -2.57 -14.30
N GLN A 133 -2.21 -1.48 -14.89
CA GLN A 133 -1.09 -1.54 -15.82
C GLN A 133 0.19 -1.99 -15.11
N LEU A 134 0.45 -1.48 -13.90
CA LEU A 134 1.60 -1.94 -13.10
C LEU A 134 1.53 -3.45 -12.80
N VAL A 135 0.35 -3.98 -12.49
CA VAL A 135 0.15 -5.42 -12.29
C VAL A 135 0.46 -6.17 -13.58
N LEU A 136 -0.11 -5.73 -14.71
CA LEU A 136 0.14 -6.32 -16.04
C LEU A 136 1.63 -6.32 -16.41
N ASP A 137 2.35 -5.24 -16.11
CA ASP A 137 3.79 -5.14 -16.39
C ASP A 137 4.62 -6.14 -15.57
N LYS A 138 4.16 -6.47 -14.35
CA LYS A 138 4.86 -7.40 -13.43
C LYS A 138 4.44 -8.86 -13.60
N MET A 139 3.26 -9.12 -14.16
CA MET A 139 2.76 -10.48 -14.37
C MET A 139 3.72 -11.38 -15.16
N PRO A 140 4.30 -10.96 -16.31
CA PRO A 140 5.22 -11.80 -17.09
C PRO A 140 6.45 -12.25 -16.30
N VAL A 141 6.98 -11.37 -15.43
CA VAL A 141 8.15 -11.68 -14.60
C VAL A 141 7.80 -12.76 -13.58
N SER A 142 6.66 -12.62 -12.89
CA SER A 142 6.22 -13.63 -11.91
C SER A 142 5.89 -14.97 -12.58
N ILE A 143 5.19 -14.95 -13.71
CA ILE A 143 4.82 -16.16 -14.46
C ILE A 143 6.07 -16.87 -14.99
N SER A 144 7.01 -16.14 -15.58
CA SER A 144 8.24 -16.74 -16.11
C SER A 144 9.09 -17.37 -14.99
N LEU A 145 9.31 -16.66 -13.89
CA LEU A 145 10.02 -17.21 -12.73
C LEU A 145 9.32 -18.43 -12.17
N GLY A 146 8.01 -18.36 -11.93
CA GLY A 146 7.23 -19.48 -11.41
C GLY A 146 7.25 -20.70 -12.33
N LEU A 147 7.15 -20.48 -13.64
CA LEU A 147 7.20 -21.55 -14.64
C LEU A 147 8.59 -22.20 -14.73
N TRP A 148 9.67 -21.40 -14.73
CA TRP A 148 11.03 -21.91 -14.68
C TRP A 148 11.33 -22.66 -13.39
N THR A 149 10.93 -22.13 -12.23
CA THR A 149 11.07 -22.82 -10.95
C THR A 149 10.32 -24.14 -10.96
N THR A 150 9.07 -24.14 -11.43
CA THR A 150 8.26 -25.37 -11.50
C THR A 150 8.92 -26.40 -12.42
N LEU A 151 9.36 -25.99 -13.62
CA LEU A 151 10.03 -26.88 -14.57
C LEU A 151 11.32 -27.46 -13.99
N LEU A 152 12.20 -26.63 -13.43
CA LEU A 152 13.47 -27.08 -12.85
C LEU A 152 13.24 -28.00 -11.64
N VAL A 153 12.30 -27.65 -10.76
CA VAL A 153 11.94 -28.47 -9.60
C VAL A 153 11.46 -29.83 -10.06
N TYR A 154 10.55 -29.92 -11.03
CA TYR A 154 10.04 -31.21 -11.51
C TYR A 154 11.12 -32.00 -12.25
N LEU A 155 11.89 -31.33 -13.10
CA LEU A 155 12.95 -31.95 -13.89
C LEU A 155 14.07 -32.53 -13.01
N ILE A 156 14.36 -31.93 -11.87
CA ILE A 156 15.40 -32.38 -10.94
C ILE A 156 14.82 -33.33 -9.89
N SER A 157 13.68 -32.98 -9.28
CA SER A 157 13.10 -33.72 -8.16
C SER A 157 12.49 -35.05 -8.59
N ILE A 158 11.88 -35.15 -9.79
CA ILE A 158 11.30 -36.41 -10.25
C ILE A 158 12.40 -37.46 -10.48
N PRO A 159 13.47 -37.20 -11.27
CA PRO A 159 14.53 -38.19 -11.45
C PRO A 159 15.27 -38.52 -10.15
N LEU A 160 15.55 -37.53 -9.30
CA LEU A 160 16.17 -37.78 -7.99
C LEU A 160 15.27 -38.64 -7.11
N GLY A 161 13.96 -38.35 -7.06
CA GLY A 161 12.98 -39.12 -6.31
C GLY A 161 12.87 -40.56 -6.80
N VAL A 162 12.81 -40.76 -8.12
CA VAL A 162 12.78 -42.10 -8.73
C VAL A 162 14.10 -42.85 -8.49
N ALA A 163 15.25 -42.20 -8.67
CA ALA A 163 16.55 -42.82 -8.43
C ALA A 163 16.74 -43.24 -6.97
N LYS A 164 16.25 -42.41 -6.03
CA LYS A 164 16.22 -42.71 -4.60
C LYS A 164 15.32 -43.91 -4.31
N ALA A 165 14.11 -43.95 -4.88
CA ALA A 165 13.16 -45.05 -4.68
C ALA A 165 13.64 -46.40 -5.26
N VAL A 166 14.36 -46.39 -6.38
CA VAL A 166 14.89 -47.61 -7.01
C VAL A 166 16.15 -48.13 -6.30
N ARG A 167 16.93 -47.25 -5.67
CA ARG A 167 18.17 -47.58 -4.93
C ARG A 167 18.00 -47.38 -3.42
N ASP A 168 16.86 -47.83 -2.93
CA ASP A 168 16.49 -47.74 -1.52
C ASP A 168 17.53 -48.47 -0.63
N GLY A 169 17.91 -47.87 0.50
CA GLY A 169 18.94 -48.39 1.41
C GLY A 169 20.39 -48.22 0.95
N SER A 170 20.65 -47.55 -0.18
CA SER A 170 22.02 -47.23 -0.62
C SER A 170 22.65 -46.09 0.19
N LYS A 171 23.98 -45.97 0.15
CA LYS A 171 24.70 -44.84 0.79
C LYS A 171 24.22 -43.47 0.31
N PHE A 172 23.75 -43.39 -0.95
CA PHE A 172 23.16 -42.18 -1.54
C PHE A 172 21.82 -41.82 -0.91
N ASP A 173 20.97 -42.81 -0.66
CA ASP A 173 19.66 -42.61 -0.01
C ASP A 173 19.81 -42.13 1.44
N ILE A 174 20.72 -42.73 2.22
CA ILE A 174 20.96 -42.34 3.62
C ILE A 174 21.46 -40.89 3.72
N TRP A 175 22.42 -40.51 2.86
CA TRP A 175 23.03 -39.17 2.91
C TRP A 175 22.05 -38.07 2.45
N THR A 176 21.30 -38.32 1.38
CA THR A 176 20.28 -37.38 0.89
C THR A 176 19.08 -37.27 1.84
N SER A 177 18.65 -38.36 2.46
CA SER A 177 17.60 -38.34 3.50
C SER A 177 18.03 -37.55 4.73
N GLY A 178 19.27 -37.75 5.20
CA GLY A 178 19.84 -36.96 6.29
C GLY A 178 19.82 -35.47 5.97
N LEU A 179 20.32 -35.08 4.79
CA LEU A 179 20.32 -33.67 4.35
C LEU A 179 18.92 -33.06 4.33
N VAL A 180 17.90 -33.79 3.82
CA VAL A 180 16.52 -33.29 3.78
C VAL A 180 15.92 -33.14 5.17
N ILE A 181 16.20 -34.08 6.09
CA ILE A 181 15.72 -34.02 7.47
C ILE A 181 16.36 -32.84 8.21
N PHE A 182 17.68 -32.66 8.10
CA PHE A 182 18.37 -31.52 8.73
C PHE A 182 18.05 -30.18 8.07
N GLY A 183 17.74 -30.16 6.77
CA GLY A 183 17.37 -28.93 6.07
C GLY A 183 15.90 -28.51 6.23
N ASN A 184 15.03 -29.44 6.64
CA ASN A 184 13.60 -29.19 6.88
C ASN A 184 13.23 -29.09 8.37
N ALA A 185 14.17 -29.42 9.27
CA ALA A 185 14.06 -29.23 10.72
C ALA A 185 14.65 -27.87 11.14
#